data_AF-A0A538L6N7-F1
#
_entry.id   AF-A0A538L6N7-F1
#
_cell.length_a   1.000
_cell.length_b   1.000
_cell.length_c   1.000
_cell.angle_alpha   90.00
_cell.angle_beta   90.00
_cell.angle_gamma   90.00
#
_symmetry.space_group_name_H-M   'P 1'
#
loop_
_entity.id
_entity.type
_entity.pdbx_description
1 polymer ?
#
loop_
_entity_poly.entity_id
_entity_poly.type
_entity_poly.pdbx_seq_one_letter_code
_entity_poly.pdbx_strand_id
1 'polypeptide(L)'
;MRRATAALGLALAASIVSGLTTAIPPASASVLNDDDGIHVTAEKQIDPRLLAVTVTTAALPGPANVRLLLPADYGAHPTRRYRRTGRPWATPSERPPDCP
;
A
#
# COMPACT_ATOMS: atom_id res chain seq x y z
N MET A 1 23.62 70.27 -15.67
CA MET A 1 22.21 69.95 -16.02
C MET A 1 22.16 69.23 -17.37
N ARG A 2 21.86 67.92 -17.37
CA ARG A 2 21.15 67.13 -18.42
C ARG A 2 21.21 65.64 -18.01
N ARG A 3 20.08 64.95 -18.17
CA ARG A 3 19.70 63.66 -17.56
C ARG A 3 20.00 62.45 -18.46
N ALA A 4 19.89 61.28 -17.83
CA ALA A 4 19.40 59.98 -18.38
C ALA A 4 20.45 59.12 -19.11
N THR A 5 20.52 57.79 -19.00
CA THR A 5 19.55 56.76 -18.58
C THR A 5 20.32 55.55 -18.00
N ALA A 6 19.77 54.93 -16.97
CA ALA A 6 20.23 53.67 -16.39
C ALA A 6 19.39 52.50 -16.94
N ALA A 7 19.97 51.30 -16.85
CA ALA A 7 19.36 49.97 -16.95
C ALA A 7 19.18 49.34 -18.35
N LEU A 8 20.03 48.36 -18.65
CA LEU A 8 19.78 47.16 -19.45
C LEU A 8 20.78 46.13 -18.89
N GLY A 9 20.40 45.10 -18.14
CA GLY A 9 19.58 43.98 -18.57
C GLY A 9 20.46 42.73 -18.57
N LEU A 10 20.73 42.15 -17.37
CA LEU A 10 21.47 40.89 -17.28
C LEU A 10 20.48 39.75 -17.10
N ALA A 11 20.32 38.98 -18.17
CA ALA A 11 19.31 37.96 -18.35
C ALA A 11 19.58 36.72 -17.49
N LEU A 12 18.52 36.35 -16.78
CA LEU A 12 18.10 35.07 -16.25
C LEU A 12 18.66 33.84 -17.03
N ALA A 13 19.42 32.98 -16.35
CA ALA A 13 19.71 31.62 -16.80
C ALA A 13 19.51 30.65 -15.62
N ALA A 14 18.25 30.41 -15.28
CA ALA A 14 17.86 29.36 -14.34
C ALA A 14 17.56 28.09 -15.15
N SER A 15 18.55 27.19 -15.23
CA SER A 15 18.42 25.89 -15.89
C SER A 15 17.52 24.97 -15.06
N ILE A 16 16.29 24.78 -15.50
CA ILE A 16 15.31 23.90 -14.88
C ILE A 16 15.66 22.45 -15.22
N VAL A 17 16.30 21.74 -14.29
CA VAL A 17 16.33 20.27 -14.30
C VAL A 17 14.95 19.79 -13.84
N SER A 18 14.02 19.63 -14.78
CA SER A 18 12.75 18.95 -14.51
C SER A 18 13.01 17.45 -14.48
N GLY A 19 13.39 16.95 -13.29
CA GLY A 19 13.38 15.53 -13.01
C GLY A 19 11.96 14.99 -13.18
N LEU A 20 11.79 14.01 -14.06
CA LEU A 20 10.58 13.21 -14.21
C LEU A 20 10.35 12.42 -12.91
N THR A 21 9.82 13.06 -11.87
CA THR A 21 9.26 12.34 -10.74
C THR A 21 7.90 11.85 -11.19
N THR A 22 7.81 10.60 -11.62
CA THR A 22 6.52 9.91 -11.72
C THR A 22 5.92 9.91 -10.33
N ALA A 23 4.99 10.83 -10.08
CA ALA A 23 4.21 10.87 -8.86
C ALA A 23 3.43 9.55 -8.78
N ILE A 24 3.94 8.61 -7.98
CA ILE A 24 3.19 7.42 -7.61
C ILE A 24 2.04 7.95 -6.76
N PRO A 25 0.78 7.87 -7.22
CA PRO A 25 -0.34 8.34 -6.43
C PRO A 25 -0.30 7.61 -5.08
N PRO A 26 -0.52 8.30 -3.95
CA PRO A 26 -0.60 7.64 -2.67
C PRO A 26 -1.67 6.55 -2.78
N ALA A 27 -1.27 5.31 -2.52
CA ALA A 27 -2.21 4.20 -2.47
C ALA A 27 -3.30 4.59 -1.45
N SER A 28 -4.54 4.69 -1.91
CA SER A 28 -5.66 5.01 -1.04
C SER A 28 -5.73 3.92 0.03
N ALA A 29 -5.54 4.33 1.28
CA ALA A 29 -5.67 3.44 2.43
C ALA A 29 -7.01 2.72 2.32
N SER A 30 -6.95 1.40 2.19
CA SER A 30 -8.13 0.59 1.99
C SER A 30 -8.73 0.31 3.34
N VAL A 31 -9.81 1.02 3.66
CA VAL A 31 -10.52 0.83 4.93
C VAL A 31 -10.95 -0.62 5.04
N LEU A 32 -10.31 -1.36 5.95
CA LEU A 32 -10.70 -2.70 6.30
C LEU A 32 -11.94 -2.64 7.20
N ASN A 33 -12.90 -3.52 6.93
CA ASN A 33 -14.11 -3.62 7.72
C ASN A 33 -14.03 -4.84 8.65
N ASP A 34 -14.71 -4.74 9.78
CA ASP A 34 -14.95 -5.85 10.70
C ASP A 34 -15.85 -6.91 10.05
N ASP A 35 -15.58 -8.19 10.34
CA ASP A 35 -16.41 -9.33 9.90
C ASP A 35 -16.09 -10.60 10.71
N ASP A 36 -17.03 -11.54 10.79
CA ASP A 36 -16.84 -12.89 11.38
C ASP A 36 -16.12 -12.94 12.75
N GLY A 37 -16.34 -11.95 13.62
CA GLY A 37 -15.71 -11.87 14.95
C GLY A 37 -14.22 -11.49 14.93
N ILE A 38 -13.76 -10.91 13.81
CA ILE A 38 -12.48 -10.22 13.64
C ILE A 38 -12.79 -8.71 13.59
N HIS A 39 -12.22 -7.98 14.54
CA HIS A 39 -12.36 -6.53 14.64
C HIS A 39 -11.04 -5.84 14.32
N VAL A 40 -11.08 -4.86 13.41
CA VAL A 40 -9.92 -4.04 13.05
C VAL A 40 -9.87 -2.84 14.00
N THR A 41 -8.87 -2.82 14.87
CA THR A 41 -8.71 -1.76 15.89
C THR A 41 -7.73 -0.69 15.48
N ALA A 42 -6.82 -0.98 14.54
CA ALA A 42 -5.94 0.00 13.95
C ALA A 42 -5.51 -0.42 12.54
N GLU A 43 -5.30 0.57 11.68
CA GLU A 43 -4.78 0.39 10.32
C GLU A 43 -3.71 1.45 10.06
N LYS A 44 -2.58 1.04 9.46
CA LYS A 44 -1.50 1.92 9.07
C LYS A 44 -0.85 1.46 7.77
N GLN A 45 -0.92 2.30 6.75
CA GLN A 45 -0.16 2.11 5.51
C GLN A 45 1.34 2.32 5.81
N ILE A 46 2.17 1.30 5.56
CA ILE A 46 3.63 1.39 5.73
C ILE A 46 4.29 1.77 4.40
N ASP A 47 3.81 1.20 3.29
CA ASP A 47 4.31 1.39 1.92
C ASP A 47 3.11 1.26 0.97
N PRO A 48 3.13 1.78 -0.29
CA PRO A 48 2.05 1.56 -1.25
C PRO A 48 1.50 0.13 -1.36
N ARG A 49 2.30 -0.89 -1.06
CA ARG A 49 1.87 -2.30 -1.07
C ARG A 49 1.83 -2.98 0.29
N LEU A 50 2.23 -2.32 1.38
CA LEU A 50 2.30 -2.95 2.70
C LEU A 50 1.42 -2.23 3.70
N LEU A 51 0.43 -2.95 4.22
CA LEU A 51 -0.50 -2.49 5.21
C LEU A 51 -0.24 -3.19 6.55
N ALA A 52 -0.11 -2.43 7.63
CA ALA A 52 -0.10 -2.97 8.98
C ALA A 52 -1.47 -2.78 9.64
N VAL A 53 -1.98 -3.85 10.24
CA VAL A 53 -3.33 -3.90 10.81
C VAL A 53 -3.25 -4.52 12.19
N THR A 54 -3.94 -3.91 13.14
CA THR A 54 -4.17 -4.51 14.45
C THR A 54 -5.58 -5.07 14.49
N VAL A 55 -5.71 -6.36 14.77
CA VAL A 55 -6.99 -7.04 14.87
C VAL A 55 -7.22 -7.62 16.26
N THR A 56 -8.45 -7.63 16.71
CA THR A 56 -8.88 -8.39 17.90
C THR A 56 -9.87 -9.46 17.47
N THR A 57 -9.80 -10.61 18.12
CA THR A 57 -10.71 -11.73 17.87
C THR A 57 -10.78 -12.61 19.12
N ALA A 58 -11.91 -13.27 19.35
CA ALA A 58 -12.09 -14.16 20.49
C ALA A 58 -11.14 -15.39 20.47
N ALA A 59 -10.60 -15.73 19.29
CA ALA A 59 -9.65 -16.82 19.13
C ALA A 59 -8.25 -16.49 19.68
N LEU A 60 -7.94 -15.21 19.93
CA LEU A 60 -6.64 -14.76 20.41
C LEU A 60 -6.79 -14.09 21.78
N PRO A 61 -5.83 -14.29 22.70
CA PRO A 61 -5.90 -13.72 24.05
C PRO A 61 -5.72 -12.18 24.08
N GLY A 62 -5.41 -11.56 22.93
CA GLY A 62 -5.19 -10.12 22.82
C GLY A 62 -5.06 -9.66 21.37
N PRO A 63 -4.80 -8.36 21.15
CA PRO A 63 -4.65 -7.78 19.82
C PRO A 63 -3.47 -8.39 19.06
N ALA A 64 -3.70 -8.71 17.79
CA ALA A 64 -2.69 -9.25 16.88
C ALA A 64 -2.29 -8.21 15.81
N ASN A 65 -0.99 -8.14 15.54
CA ASN A 65 -0.44 -7.30 14.47
C ASN A 65 -0.25 -8.15 13.21
N VAL A 66 -0.94 -7.79 12.14
CA VAL A 66 -0.89 -8.48 10.84
C VAL A 66 -0.32 -7.53 9.79
N ARG A 67 0.55 -8.05 8.92
CA ARG A 67 1.08 -7.31 7.76
C ARG A 67 0.50 -7.90 6.48
N LEU A 68 -0.22 -7.09 5.72
CA LEU A 68 -0.85 -7.48 4.46
C LEU A 68 -0.03 -6.92 3.31
N LEU A 69 0.47 -7.82 2.46
CA LEU A 69 1.14 -7.44 1.22
C LEU A 69 0.11 -7.44 0.09
N LEU A 70 -0.13 -6.25 -0.46
CA LEU A 70 -1.06 -6.03 -1.55
C LEU A 70 -0.40 -6.32 -2.91
N PRO A 71 -1.17 -6.82 -3.89
CA PRO A 71 -0.77 -6.86 -5.30
C PRO A 71 -0.36 -5.47 -5.81
N ALA A 72 0.54 -5.43 -6.80
CA ALA A 72 1.08 -4.17 -7.32
C ALA A 72 0.01 -3.26 -7.94
N ASP A 73 -1.03 -3.88 -8.49
CA ASP A 73 -2.16 -3.27 -9.20
C ASP A 73 -3.39 -3.02 -8.30
N TYR A 74 -3.28 -3.27 -6.98
CA TYR A 74 -4.43 -3.23 -6.07
C TYR A 74 -5.16 -1.88 -6.09
N GLY A 75 -4.41 -0.76 -6.04
CA GLY A 75 -4.99 0.58 -6.09
C GLY A 75 -5.61 0.97 -7.44
N ALA A 76 -5.25 0.27 -8.53
CA ALA A 76 -5.83 0.52 -9.86
C ALA A 76 -7.17 -0.21 -10.06
N HIS A 77 -7.49 -1.19 -9.20
CA HIS A 77 -8.64 -2.06 -9.36
C HIS A 77 -9.43 -2.22 -8.04
N PRO A 78 -10.11 -1.17 -7.55
CA PRO A 78 -10.74 -1.16 -6.22
C PRO A 78 -11.88 -2.18 -6.04
N THR A 79 -12.49 -2.65 -7.12
CA THR A 79 -13.57 -3.66 -7.08
C THR A 79 -13.06 -5.10 -7.29
N ARG A 80 -11.77 -5.28 -7.59
CA ARG A 80 -11.18 -6.58 -7.89
C ARG A 80 -10.91 -7.34 -6.59
N ARG A 81 -11.46 -8.54 -6.50
CA ARG A 81 -11.14 -9.46 -5.40
C ARG A 81 -9.95 -10.33 -5.77
N TYR A 82 -8.94 -10.33 -4.91
CA TYR A 82 -7.74 -11.14 -5.09
C TYR A 82 -7.87 -12.40 -4.26
N ARG A 83 -8.19 -13.52 -4.92
CA ARG A 83 -8.13 -14.84 -4.29
C ARG A 83 -6.67 -15.27 -4.21
N ARG A 84 -6.29 -15.97 -3.14
CA ARG A 84 -5.01 -16.68 -3.09
C ARG A 84 -4.99 -17.75 -4.20
N THR A 85 -4.40 -17.44 -5.34
CA THR A 85 -4.11 -18.42 -6.39
C THR A 85 -2.81 -19.13 -6.05
N GLY A 86 -2.95 -20.25 -5.33
CA GLY A 86 -1.87 -21.16 -4.95
C GLY A 86 -2.52 -22.47 -4.54
N ARG A 87 -1.79 -23.60 -4.71
CA ARG A 87 -2.29 -24.98 -4.64
C ARG A 87 -3.46 -25.18 -3.66
N PRO A 88 -4.47 -26.01 -4.03
CA PRO A 88 -5.48 -26.42 -3.06
C PRO A 88 -4.77 -26.92 -1.81
N TRP A 89 -5.24 -26.48 -0.65
CA TRP A 89 -4.84 -27.09 0.62
C TRP A 89 -4.98 -28.59 0.44
N ALA A 90 -3.93 -29.36 0.74
CA ALA A 90 -3.98 -30.82 0.61
C ALA A 90 -5.23 -31.32 1.33
N THR A 91 -6.14 -31.93 0.59
CA THR A 91 -7.31 -32.58 1.18
C THR A 91 -6.82 -33.67 2.13
N PRO A 92 -7.47 -33.89 3.30
CA PRO A 92 -7.10 -34.96 4.23
C PRO A 92 -6.95 -36.35 3.59
N SER A 93 -7.57 -36.59 2.43
CA SER A 93 -7.45 -37.80 1.63
C SER A 93 -6.08 -38.03 0.99
N GLU A 94 -5.18 -37.05 1.04
CA GLU A 94 -3.81 -37.12 0.49
C GLU A 94 -2.78 -37.52 1.56
N ARG A 95 -3.23 -37.76 2.79
CA ARG A 95 -2.40 -38.33 3.85
C ARG A 95 -2.17 -39.82 3.50
N PRO A 96 -0.92 -40.28 3.30
CA PRO A 96 -0.65 -41.70 3.14
C PRO A 96 -1.26 -42.46 4.33
N PRO A 97 -1.95 -43.61 4.11
CA PRO A 97 -2.38 -44.43 5.22
C PRO A 97 -1.16 -44.74 6.06
N ASP A 98 -1.29 -44.52 7.37
CA ASP A 98 -0.23 -44.61 8.36
C ASP A 98 0.70 -45.79 8.07
N CYS A 99 2.00 -45.50 7.95
CA CYS A 99 3.01 -46.54 7.95
C CYS A 99 2.92 -47.30 9.29
N PRO A 100 3.07 -48.64 9.25
CA PRO A 100 2.85 -49.53 10.40
C PRO A 100 3.76 -49.24 11.60
#